data_AF-A0A8X6YVW8-F1
#
_entry.id   AF-A0A8X6YVW8-F1
#
_cell.length_a   1.000
_cell.length_b   1.000
_cell.length_c   1.000
_cell.angle_alpha   90.00
_cell.angle_beta   90.00
_cell.angle_gamma   90.00
#
_symmetry.space_group_name_H-M   'P 1'
#
loop_
_entity.id
_entity.type
_entity.pdbx_description
1 polymer ?
#
loop_
_entity_poly.entity_id
_entity_poly.type
_entity_poly.pdbx_seq_one_letter_code
_entity_poly.pdbx_strand_id
1 'polypeptide(L)'
;MDNFDQIMPLNSSGTEFAGFINALNEEFYIHLTVQDKTKPRKIHLRGCEKLREVLKPVLQTLEKHLNQTNTIRDMLCEIQNALEQQIRLTGPNLFVDRFAEYSVIFEQLQECGWDNVHFISPDFHELHLKATDESSREHILKVWIPDKDDSLHNMFSVFQETLNMFAEFWNNMDELDKNTWILEPETRSRKDCKRRIALAPGVSLLLVVNPVMPTAIPTCHYLGPERIVEPVRAKFNKNIHKWNEFDSLLANLQLVLELEFPSPATSVKEEFCIECGICYSYLLGEAIPEMTCDSPDCNQSFHHACIYEYIRMLPDVRSSFNKLFGHCPYCNKPMWCTIP
;
A
#
# COMPACT_ATOMS: atom_id res chain seq x y z
N MET A 1 15.45 -38.76 20.33
CA MET A 1 15.00 -38.24 19.02
C MET A 1 13.76 -37.45 19.34
N ASP A 2 13.82 -36.14 19.15
CA ASP A 2 12.89 -35.22 19.78
C ASP A 2 11.53 -35.29 19.06
N ASN A 3 10.46 -35.42 19.85
CA ASN A 3 9.10 -35.72 19.34
C ASN A 3 8.45 -34.55 18.59
N PHE A 4 9.19 -33.45 18.35
CA PHE A 4 8.69 -32.18 17.80
C PHE A 4 9.63 -31.59 16.72
N ASP A 5 10.44 -32.42 16.06
CA ASP A 5 11.40 -31.98 15.03
C ASP A 5 10.75 -31.26 13.82
N GLN A 6 9.43 -31.39 13.66
CA GLN A 6 8.63 -30.72 12.62
C GLN A 6 8.03 -29.38 13.05
N ILE A 7 8.33 -28.87 14.25
CA ILE A 7 7.86 -27.56 14.73
C ILE A 7 8.98 -26.53 14.57
N MET A 8 8.71 -25.46 13.83
CA MET A 8 9.68 -24.41 13.53
C MET A 8 9.25 -23.07 14.15
N PRO A 9 10.18 -22.27 14.69
CA PRO A 9 9.91 -20.90 15.08
C PRO A 9 9.66 -20.04 13.83
N LEU A 10 8.60 -19.23 13.85
CA LEU A 10 8.24 -18.32 12.75
C LEU A 10 8.79 -16.91 12.93
N ASN A 11 9.31 -16.60 14.11
CA ASN A 11 9.92 -15.30 14.40
C ASN A 11 11.18 -15.43 15.26
N SER A 12 12.02 -14.39 15.18
CA SER A 12 13.27 -14.31 15.96
C SER A 12 13.04 -14.07 17.46
N SER A 13 11.83 -13.65 17.83
CA SER A 13 11.43 -13.43 19.23
C SER A 13 11.06 -14.71 19.98
N GLY A 14 10.95 -15.86 19.29
CA GLY A 14 10.57 -17.13 19.91
C GLY A 14 9.15 -17.10 20.49
N THR A 15 8.26 -16.31 19.88
CA THR A 15 6.87 -16.12 20.33
C THR A 15 5.86 -16.75 19.37
N GLU A 16 6.27 -17.19 18.19
CA GLU A 16 5.40 -17.88 17.23
C GLU A 16 6.09 -19.13 16.70
N PHE A 17 5.33 -20.23 16.67
CA PHE A 17 5.80 -21.54 16.23
C PHE A 17 4.72 -22.19 15.38
N ALA A 18 5.13 -22.89 14.33
CA ALA A 18 4.20 -23.67 13.52
C ALA A 18 4.85 -24.93 12.96
N GLY A 19 4.02 -25.89 12.61
CA GLY A 19 4.45 -27.15 12.03
C GLY A 19 3.53 -28.28 12.43
N PHE A 20 4.06 -29.51 12.43
CA PHE A 20 3.26 -30.71 12.65
C PHE A 20 3.57 -31.40 13.99
N ILE A 21 2.52 -31.81 14.70
CA ILE A 21 2.58 -32.70 15.86
C ILE A 21 2.01 -34.06 15.48
N ASN A 22 2.72 -35.12 15.85
CA ASN A 22 2.24 -36.49 15.72
C ASN A 22 1.59 -36.99 17.02
N ALA A 23 0.39 -37.55 16.94
CA ALA A 23 -0.31 -38.17 18.07
C ALA A 23 -0.95 -39.49 17.60
N LEU A 24 -0.55 -40.63 18.20
CA LEU A 24 -1.08 -41.98 17.89
C LEU A 24 -1.20 -42.31 16.39
N ASN A 25 -0.13 -42.08 15.62
CA ASN A 25 -0.04 -42.27 14.15
C ASN A 25 -0.88 -41.30 13.31
N GLU A 26 -1.34 -40.19 13.88
CA GLU A 26 -1.97 -39.10 13.15
C GLU A 26 -1.17 -37.81 13.27
N GLU A 27 -1.08 -37.07 12.16
CA GLU A 27 -0.35 -35.81 12.09
C GLU A 27 -1.33 -34.62 12.11
N PHE A 28 -0.98 -33.59 12.88
CA PHE A 28 -1.79 -32.39 13.10
C PHE A 28 -0.95 -31.15 12.86
N TYR A 29 -1.41 -30.27 11.96
CA TYR A 29 -0.81 -28.95 11.81
C TYR A 29 -1.26 -28.05 12.96
N ILE A 30 -0.29 -27.41 13.61
CA ILE A 30 -0.52 -26.44 14.68
C ILE A 30 0.20 -25.12 14.37
N HIS A 31 -0.36 -24.03 14.88
CA HIS A 31 0.25 -22.71 14.92
C HIS A 31 0.03 -22.12 16.32
N LEU A 32 1.12 -21.99 17.07
CA LEU A 32 1.12 -21.58 18.46
C LEU A 32 1.72 -20.17 18.58
N THR A 33 0.93 -19.23 19.10
CA THR A 33 1.36 -17.87 19.39
C THR A 33 1.40 -17.65 20.89
N VAL A 34 2.51 -17.09 21.36
CA VAL A 34 2.82 -16.83 22.75
C VAL A 34 3.04 -15.32 22.92
N GLN A 35 2.08 -14.61 23.49
CA GLN A 35 2.23 -13.17 23.75
C GLN A 35 2.86 -12.95 25.13
N ASP A 36 4.14 -12.58 25.13
CA ASP A 36 4.97 -12.46 26.34
C ASP A 36 4.92 -11.07 27.03
N LYS A 37 4.06 -10.16 26.55
CA LYS A 37 4.08 -8.75 27.00
C LYS A 37 3.14 -8.39 28.15
N THR A 38 2.29 -9.31 28.61
CA THR A 38 1.35 -9.06 29.72
C THR A 38 1.33 -10.28 30.64
N LYS A 39 1.41 -10.09 31.97
CA LYS A 39 0.93 -11.11 32.91
C LYS A 39 -0.58 -10.90 33.10
N PRO A 40 -1.45 -11.88 32.84
CA PRO A 40 -1.15 -13.26 32.42
C PRO A 40 -0.77 -13.39 30.92
N ARG A 41 0.18 -14.30 30.66
CA ARG A 41 0.64 -14.70 29.31
C ARG A 41 -0.58 -15.15 28.51
N LYS A 42 -0.73 -14.66 27.28
CA LYS A 42 -1.86 -15.05 26.41
C LYS A 42 -1.32 -16.00 25.33
N ILE A 43 -1.79 -17.23 25.35
CA ILE A 43 -1.44 -18.25 24.35
C ILE A 43 -2.63 -18.45 23.41
N HIS A 44 -2.37 -18.49 22.12
CA HIS A 44 -3.34 -18.92 21.11
C HIS A 44 -2.82 -20.16 20.40
N LEU A 45 -3.62 -21.23 20.46
CA LEU A 45 -3.43 -22.42 19.66
C LEU A 45 -4.37 -22.37 18.46
N ARG A 46 -3.80 -22.34 17.25
CA ARG A 46 -4.51 -22.51 15.97
C ARG A 46 -4.01 -23.77 15.30
N GLY A 47 -4.71 -24.24 14.27
CA GLY A 47 -4.28 -25.39 13.49
C GLY A 47 -5.35 -25.91 12.55
N CYS A 48 -5.14 -27.11 12.01
CA CYS A 48 -6.08 -27.74 11.08
C CYS A 48 -7.45 -28.03 11.75
N GLU A 49 -8.52 -28.19 10.96
CA GLU A 49 -9.87 -28.48 11.50
C GLU A 49 -9.87 -29.75 12.37
N LYS A 50 -9.10 -30.76 11.95
CA LYS A 50 -8.90 -32.00 12.71
C LYS A 50 -8.39 -31.76 14.14
N LEU A 51 -7.43 -30.85 14.32
CA LEU A 51 -6.94 -30.44 15.65
C LEU A 51 -8.07 -29.78 16.45
N ARG A 52 -8.81 -28.85 15.81
CA ARG A 52 -9.87 -28.08 16.45
C ARG A 52 -11.00 -28.99 16.93
N GLU A 53 -11.45 -29.93 16.12
CA GLU A 53 -12.53 -30.86 16.47
C GLU A 53 -12.10 -31.87 17.55
N VAL A 54 -10.88 -32.43 17.46
CA VAL A 54 -10.35 -33.34 18.49
C VAL A 54 -10.21 -32.62 19.83
N LEU A 55 -9.74 -31.38 19.85
CA LEU A 55 -9.51 -30.63 21.09
C LEU A 55 -10.73 -29.86 21.58
N LYS A 56 -11.80 -29.71 20.79
CA LYS A 56 -13.02 -28.97 21.14
C LYS A 56 -13.56 -29.27 22.54
N PRO A 57 -13.62 -30.54 23.01
CA PRO A 57 -14.14 -30.86 24.35
C PRO A 57 -13.23 -30.39 25.48
N VAL A 58 -11.93 -30.18 25.21
CA VAL A 58 -10.90 -29.91 26.21
C VAL A 58 -10.19 -28.57 26.03
N LEU A 59 -10.52 -27.80 24.97
CA LEU A 59 -9.78 -26.61 24.56
C LEU A 59 -9.65 -25.57 25.68
N GLN A 60 -10.73 -25.30 26.41
CA GLN A 60 -10.72 -24.33 27.53
C GLN A 60 -9.82 -24.78 28.70
N THR A 61 -9.75 -26.08 28.96
CA THR A 61 -8.89 -26.63 30.02
C THR A 61 -7.43 -26.64 29.55
N LEU A 62 -7.21 -27.01 28.30
CA LEU A 62 -5.89 -27.01 27.67
C LEU A 62 -5.30 -25.60 27.65
N GLU A 63 -6.05 -24.58 27.22
CA GLU A 63 -5.57 -23.18 27.24
C GLU A 63 -5.19 -22.70 28.65
N LYS A 64 -5.94 -23.12 29.69
CA LYS A 64 -5.59 -22.82 31.08
C LYS A 64 -4.27 -23.49 31.49
N HIS A 65 -4.06 -24.74 31.11
CA HIS A 65 -2.82 -25.47 31.40
C HIS A 65 -1.63 -24.86 30.64
N LEU A 66 -1.81 -24.57 29.34
CA LEU A 66 -0.80 -23.92 28.51
C LEU A 66 -0.36 -22.58 29.12
N ASN A 67 -1.29 -21.77 29.62
CA ASN A 67 -0.94 -20.48 30.25
C ASN A 67 -0.14 -20.63 31.56
N GLN A 68 -0.10 -21.82 32.17
CA GLN A 68 0.68 -22.14 33.37
C GLN A 68 2.02 -22.82 33.04
N THR A 69 2.24 -23.24 31.79
CA THR A 69 3.49 -23.87 31.35
C THR A 69 4.58 -22.85 31.01
N ASN A 70 5.83 -23.21 31.31
CA ASN A 70 6.96 -22.28 31.21
C ASN A 70 7.69 -22.40 29.87
N THR A 71 7.86 -23.61 29.33
CA THR A 71 8.65 -23.81 28.10
C THR A 71 7.77 -24.22 26.91
N ILE A 72 8.23 -23.90 25.70
CA ILE A 72 7.58 -24.32 24.46
C ILE A 72 7.47 -25.84 24.36
N ARG A 73 8.50 -26.58 24.82
CA ARG A 73 8.47 -28.04 24.80
C ARG A 73 7.35 -28.58 25.68
N ASP A 74 7.17 -28.03 26.88
CA ASP A 74 6.09 -28.46 27.78
C ASP A 74 4.72 -28.16 27.18
N MET A 75 4.56 -27.01 26.52
CA MET A 75 3.33 -26.68 25.78
C MET A 75 3.02 -27.69 24.69
N LEU A 76 4.02 -28.06 23.89
CA LEU A 76 3.87 -29.05 22.81
C LEU A 76 3.54 -30.43 23.37
N CYS A 77 4.15 -30.83 24.50
CA CYS A 77 3.80 -32.06 25.22
C CYS A 77 2.35 -32.04 25.72
N GLU A 78 1.86 -30.94 26.30
CA GLU A 78 0.47 -30.83 26.76
C GLU A 78 -0.52 -30.94 25.59
N ILE A 79 -0.23 -30.30 24.45
CA ILE A 79 -1.05 -30.41 23.24
C ILE A 79 -1.05 -31.84 22.71
N GLN A 80 0.11 -32.49 22.62
CA GLN A 80 0.24 -33.87 22.19
C GLN A 80 -0.53 -34.81 23.12
N ASN A 81 -0.36 -34.69 24.44
CA ASN A 81 -1.07 -35.51 25.42
C ASN A 81 -2.59 -35.32 25.33
N ALA A 82 -3.07 -34.08 25.17
CA ALA A 82 -4.48 -33.81 24.99
C ALA A 82 -5.03 -34.45 23.72
N LEU A 83 -4.29 -34.35 22.60
CA LEU A 83 -4.63 -35.02 21.35
C LEU A 83 -4.69 -36.54 21.52
N GLU A 84 -3.66 -37.17 22.08
CA GLU A 84 -3.62 -38.62 22.29
C GLU A 84 -4.75 -39.11 23.18
N GLN A 85 -5.09 -38.37 24.25
CA GLN A 85 -6.21 -38.72 25.12
C GLN A 85 -7.55 -38.63 24.40
N GLN A 86 -7.77 -37.55 23.64
CA GLN A 86 -9.01 -37.39 22.89
C GLN A 86 -9.15 -38.47 21.82
N ILE A 87 -8.10 -38.76 21.04
CA ILE A 87 -8.08 -39.83 20.04
C ILE A 87 -8.37 -41.20 20.67
N ARG A 88 -7.86 -41.49 21.87
CA ARG A 88 -8.18 -42.74 22.60
C ARG A 88 -9.65 -42.83 23.02
N LEU A 89 -10.30 -41.70 23.27
CA LEU A 89 -11.70 -41.63 23.69
C LEU A 89 -12.67 -41.69 22.50
N THR A 90 -12.35 -41.00 21.40
CA THR A 90 -13.22 -40.88 20.22
C THR A 90 -12.88 -41.88 19.09
N GLY A 91 -11.73 -42.54 19.17
CA GLY A 91 -11.21 -43.46 18.16
C GLY A 91 -10.31 -42.74 17.12
N PRO A 92 -9.33 -43.44 16.50
CA PRO A 92 -8.54 -42.90 15.40
C PRO A 92 -9.44 -42.66 14.17
N ASN A 93 -9.13 -41.60 13.42
CA ASN A 93 -9.92 -41.06 12.33
C ASN A 93 -11.28 -40.52 12.77
N LEU A 94 -11.31 -39.43 13.56
CA LEU A 94 -12.44 -38.51 13.44
C LEU A 94 -12.54 -38.17 11.95
N PHE A 95 -13.61 -38.66 11.32
CA PHE A 95 -13.93 -38.34 9.95
C PHE A 95 -14.28 -36.86 9.95
N VAL A 96 -13.27 -36.03 9.73
CA VAL A 96 -13.48 -34.66 9.32
C VAL A 96 -14.10 -34.79 7.95
N ASP A 97 -15.40 -34.50 7.87
CA ASP A 97 -16.10 -34.52 6.60
C ASP A 97 -15.60 -33.34 5.75
N ARG A 98 -14.47 -33.58 5.08
CA ARG A 98 -13.85 -32.61 4.17
C ARG A 98 -14.83 -32.23 3.06
N PHE A 99 -15.77 -33.12 2.71
CA PHE A 99 -16.84 -32.79 1.75
C PHE A 99 -17.80 -31.73 2.31
N ALA A 100 -18.09 -31.73 3.62
CA ALA A 100 -18.93 -30.73 4.25
C ALA A 100 -18.26 -29.34 4.34
N GLU A 101 -16.93 -29.26 4.45
CA GLU A 101 -16.21 -27.97 4.37
C GLU A 101 -16.23 -27.40 2.95
N TYR A 102 -15.97 -28.22 1.95
CA TYR A 102 -16.00 -27.78 0.55
C TYR A 102 -17.41 -27.43 0.11
N SER A 103 -18.45 -28.17 0.55
CA SER A 103 -19.84 -27.86 0.17
C SER A 103 -20.23 -26.44 0.55
N VAL A 104 -19.82 -25.96 1.73
CA VAL A 104 -20.10 -24.58 2.17
C VAL A 104 -19.40 -23.57 1.26
N ILE A 105 -18.13 -23.78 0.94
CA ILE A 105 -17.39 -22.87 0.04
C ILE A 105 -17.98 -22.90 -1.38
N PHE A 106 -18.36 -24.08 -1.89
CA PHE A 106 -19.00 -24.24 -3.19
C PHE A 106 -20.36 -23.54 -3.25
N GLU A 107 -21.18 -23.67 -2.20
CA GLU A 107 -22.46 -22.97 -2.07
C GLU A 107 -22.25 -21.45 -2.03
N GLN A 108 -21.31 -20.97 -1.22
CA GLN A 108 -20.97 -19.54 -1.15
C GLN A 108 -20.41 -18.99 -2.48
N LEU A 109 -19.59 -19.76 -3.20
CA LEU A 109 -19.10 -19.39 -4.53
C LEU A 109 -20.21 -19.37 -5.57
N GLN A 110 -21.15 -20.31 -5.49
CA GLN A 110 -22.33 -20.33 -6.33
C GLN A 110 -23.20 -19.08 -6.10
N GLU A 111 -23.34 -18.63 -4.85
CA GLU A 111 -24.02 -17.37 -4.52
C GLU A 111 -23.26 -16.14 -5.04
N CYS A 112 -21.93 -16.16 -5.08
CA CYS A 112 -21.12 -15.08 -5.66
C CYS A 112 -21.15 -15.07 -7.20
N GLY A 113 -21.47 -16.22 -7.82
CA GLY A 113 -21.43 -16.43 -9.26
C GLY A 113 -20.04 -16.85 -9.76
N TRP A 114 -19.97 -17.99 -10.46
CA TRP A 114 -18.72 -18.57 -10.95
C TRP A 114 -17.94 -17.67 -11.92
N ASP A 115 -18.62 -16.80 -12.67
CA ASP A 115 -17.99 -15.85 -13.59
C ASP A 115 -17.16 -14.78 -12.87
N ASN A 116 -17.41 -14.58 -11.58
CA ASN A 116 -16.67 -13.66 -10.73
C ASN A 116 -15.46 -14.33 -10.06
N VAL A 117 -15.26 -15.64 -10.22
CA VAL A 117 -14.10 -16.33 -9.65
C VAL A 117 -12.88 -16.09 -10.53
N HIS A 118 -11.89 -15.38 -10.01
CA HIS A 118 -10.66 -15.08 -10.74
C HIS A 118 -9.57 -16.13 -10.50
N PHE A 119 -9.40 -16.54 -9.25
CA PHE A 119 -8.36 -17.48 -8.85
C PHE A 119 -8.76 -18.18 -7.55
N ILE A 120 -8.41 -19.46 -7.44
CA ILE A 120 -8.49 -20.24 -6.20
C ILE A 120 -7.13 -20.90 -6.01
N SER A 121 -6.55 -20.78 -4.83
CA SER A 121 -5.28 -21.44 -4.52
C SER A 121 -5.47 -22.97 -4.45
N PRO A 122 -4.46 -23.78 -4.83
CA PRO A 122 -4.57 -25.24 -4.81
C PRO A 122 -4.86 -25.85 -3.43
N ASP A 123 -4.50 -25.13 -2.37
CA ASP A 123 -4.78 -25.48 -0.98
C ASP A 123 -6.12 -24.94 -0.47
N PHE A 124 -6.89 -24.23 -1.29
CA PHE A 124 -8.19 -23.61 -0.97
C PHE A 124 -8.17 -22.61 0.19
N HIS A 125 -7.01 -22.05 0.53
CA HIS A 125 -6.89 -21.04 1.57
C HIS A 125 -7.07 -19.62 1.05
N GLU A 126 -6.86 -19.38 -0.24
CA GLU A 126 -6.94 -18.07 -0.87
C GLU A 126 -7.88 -18.12 -2.09
N LEU A 127 -8.85 -17.20 -2.11
CA LEU A 127 -9.81 -17.00 -3.19
C LEU A 127 -9.74 -15.56 -3.66
N HIS A 128 -9.68 -15.36 -4.97
CA HIS A 128 -9.79 -14.05 -5.59
C HIS A 128 -11.10 -13.94 -6.34
N LEU A 129 -11.91 -12.96 -5.98
CA LEU A 129 -13.12 -12.59 -6.71
C LEU A 129 -12.86 -11.35 -7.56
N LYS A 130 -13.36 -11.36 -8.79
CA LYS A 130 -13.31 -10.26 -9.74
C LYS A 130 -14.67 -9.59 -9.81
N ALA A 131 -14.67 -8.27 -9.73
CA ALA A 131 -15.79 -7.44 -10.13
C ALA A 131 -15.35 -6.51 -11.26
N THR A 132 -16.24 -6.26 -12.22
CA THR A 132 -16.02 -5.28 -13.29
C THR A 132 -16.98 -4.13 -13.09
N ASP A 133 -16.46 -2.90 -13.07
CA ASP A 133 -17.30 -1.71 -12.94
C ASP A 133 -17.87 -1.24 -14.29
N GLU A 134 -18.71 -0.20 -14.25
CA GLU A 134 -19.38 0.35 -15.44
C GLU A 134 -18.41 0.90 -16.50
N SER A 135 -17.18 1.24 -16.11
CA SER A 135 -16.13 1.69 -17.02
C SER A 135 -15.26 0.54 -17.52
N SER A 136 -15.73 -0.71 -17.37
CA SER A 136 -15.04 -1.93 -17.77
C SER A 136 -13.69 -2.13 -17.06
N ARG A 137 -13.53 -1.60 -15.85
CA ARG A 137 -12.33 -1.82 -15.04
C ARG A 137 -12.50 -3.05 -14.17
N GLU A 138 -11.52 -3.94 -14.22
CA GLU A 138 -11.49 -5.13 -13.37
C GLU A 138 -10.86 -4.82 -12.01
N HIS A 139 -11.54 -5.23 -10.94
CA HIS A 139 -11.10 -5.08 -9.56
C HIS A 139 -11.09 -6.45 -8.88
N ILE A 140 -10.04 -6.73 -8.11
CA ILE A 140 -9.80 -8.06 -7.51
C ILE A 140 -9.88 -7.96 -5.98
N LEU A 141 -10.83 -8.67 -5.40
CA LEU A 141 -10.95 -8.90 -3.96
C LEU A 141 -10.21 -10.20 -3.60
N LYS A 142 -9.15 -10.10 -2.80
CA LYS A 142 -8.42 -11.27 -2.28
C LYS A 142 -8.92 -11.62 -0.89
N VAL A 143 -9.40 -12.83 -0.72
CA VAL A 143 -9.98 -13.34 0.53
C VAL A 143 -9.20 -14.57 0.96
N TRP A 144 -8.79 -14.59 2.23
CA TRP A 144 -8.35 -15.82 2.89
C TRP A 144 -9.58 -16.48 3.49
N ILE A 145 -9.78 -17.78 3.23
CA ILE A 145 -10.96 -18.52 3.72
C ILE A 145 -10.50 -19.47 4.85
N PRO A 146 -10.85 -19.20 6.13
CA PRO A 146 -10.55 -20.16 7.19
C PRO A 146 -11.67 -20.48 8.21
N ASP A 147 -12.90 -19.95 8.14
CA ASP A 147 -13.98 -20.27 9.11
C ASP A 147 -15.41 -20.25 8.51
N LYS A 148 -16.31 -21.07 9.08
CA LYS A 148 -17.69 -21.34 8.60
C LYS A 148 -18.67 -20.17 8.75
N ASP A 149 -18.29 -19.13 9.50
CA ASP A 149 -19.21 -18.06 9.92
C ASP A 149 -19.13 -16.79 9.05
N ASP A 150 -18.13 -16.67 8.17
CA ASP A 150 -18.01 -15.53 7.26
C ASP A 150 -18.72 -15.82 5.93
N SER A 151 -19.70 -14.98 5.59
CA SER A 151 -20.40 -15.06 4.30
C SER A 151 -19.60 -14.35 3.22
N LEU A 152 -18.93 -15.14 2.36
CA LEU A 152 -18.22 -14.65 1.18
C LEU A 152 -19.12 -13.80 0.27
N HIS A 153 -20.38 -14.19 0.11
CA HIS A 153 -21.36 -13.44 -0.68
C HIS A 153 -21.55 -12.02 -0.15
N ASN A 154 -21.74 -11.87 1.18
CA ASN A 154 -21.87 -10.55 1.79
C ASN A 154 -20.61 -9.71 1.62
N MET A 155 -19.43 -10.30 1.79
CA MET A 155 -18.15 -9.61 1.56
C MET A 155 -18.04 -9.12 0.12
N PHE A 156 -18.42 -9.96 -0.85
CA PHE A 156 -18.38 -9.60 -2.26
C PHE A 156 -19.42 -8.54 -2.63
N SER A 157 -20.64 -8.61 -2.08
CA SER A 157 -21.67 -7.58 -2.26
C SER A 157 -21.20 -6.22 -1.74
N VAL A 158 -20.66 -6.17 -0.51
CA VAL A 158 -20.10 -4.94 0.08
C VAL A 158 -18.94 -4.42 -0.76
N PHE A 159 -18.10 -5.31 -1.29
CA PHE A 159 -17.02 -4.93 -2.19
C PHE A 159 -17.56 -4.27 -3.46
N GLN A 160 -18.55 -4.85 -4.13
CA GLN A 160 -19.18 -4.28 -5.32
C GLN A 160 -19.82 -2.92 -5.06
N GLU A 161 -20.55 -2.77 -3.94
CA GLU A 161 -21.10 -1.48 -3.50
C GLU A 161 -20.01 -0.43 -3.27
N THR A 162 -18.90 -0.85 -2.65
CA THR A 162 -17.74 0.02 -2.43
C THR A 162 -17.10 0.45 -3.75
N LEU A 163 -17.01 -0.43 -4.75
CA LEU A 163 -16.51 -0.06 -6.08
C LEU A 163 -17.40 1.01 -6.72
N ASN A 164 -18.72 0.88 -6.61
CA ASN A 164 -19.66 1.88 -7.15
C ASN A 164 -19.47 3.24 -6.48
N MET A 165 -19.20 3.27 -5.17
CA MET A 165 -18.92 4.50 -4.43
C MET A 165 -17.66 5.23 -4.92
N PHE A 166 -16.66 4.50 -5.43
CA PHE A 166 -15.39 5.06 -5.91
C PHE A 166 -15.31 5.19 -7.45
N ALA A 167 -16.37 4.85 -8.18
CA ALA A 167 -16.39 4.89 -9.63
C ALA A 167 -16.05 6.27 -10.21
N GLU A 168 -16.61 7.33 -9.63
CA GLU A 168 -16.34 8.72 -10.05
C GLU A 168 -14.89 9.12 -9.81
N PHE A 169 -14.28 8.67 -8.70
CA PHE A 169 -12.87 8.91 -8.43
C PHE A 169 -12.01 8.27 -9.53
N TRP A 170 -12.21 7.00 -9.85
CA TRP A 170 -11.42 6.36 -10.90
C TRP A 170 -11.68 6.97 -12.28
N ASN A 171 -12.89 7.45 -12.58
CA ASN A 171 -13.18 8.17 -13.82
C ASN A 171 -12.33 9.43 -13.96
N ASN A 172 -12.27 10.26 -12.91
CA ASN A 172 -11.44 11.46 -12.89
C ASN A 172 -9.95 11.15 -13.00
N MET A 173 -9.48 10.10 -12.31
CA MET A 173 -8.07 9.68 -12.37
C MET A 173 -7.71 9.11 -13.74
N ASP A 174 -8.59 8.34 -14.39
CA ASP A 174 -8.38 7.82 -15.75
C ASP A 174 -8.36 8.95 -16.79
N GLU A 175 -9.24 9.95 -16.65
CA GLU A 175 -9.24 11.13 -17.51
C GLU A 175 -7.93 11.91 -17.39
N LEU A 176 -7.47 12.17 -16.17
CA LEU A 176 -6.17 12.81 -15.92
C LEU A 176 -5.02 12.00 -16.52
N ASP A 177 -4.98 10.69 -16.24
CA ASP A 177 -3.92 9.79 -16.68
C ASP A 177 -3.82 9.67 -18.21
N LYS A 178 -4.94 9.84 -18.91
CA LYS A 178 -5.01 9.79 -20.37
C LYS A 178 -4.63 11.12 -21.03
N ASN A 179 -5.05 12.23 -20.45
CA ASN A 179 -5.01 13.54 -21.10
C ASN A 179 -3.89 14.45 -20.59
N THR A 180 -3.06 13.99 -19.64
CA THR A 180 -1.96 14.78 -19.09
C THR A 180 -0.67 13.95 -18.99
N TRP A 181 0.48 14.64 -18.91
CA TRP A 181 1.75 14.00 -18.56
C TRP A 181 1.85 13.72 -17.06
N ILE A 182 1.56 12.49 -16.65
CA ILE A 182 1.82 12.00 -15.30
C ILE A 182 3.32 11.72 -15.14
N LEU A 183 3.98 12.52 -14.31
CA LEU A 183 5.38 12.35 -13.95
C LEU A 183 5.53 11.28 -12.87
N GLU A 184 4.65 11.31 -11.86
CA GLU A 184 4.62 10.35 -10.75
C GLU A 184 3.18 10.03 -10.32
N PRO A 185 2.88 8.78 -9.90
CA PRO A 185 3.79 7.62 -9.90
C PRO A 185 4.05 7.09 -11.32
N GLU A 186 5.20 6.45 -11.54
CA GLU A 186 5.52 5.83 -12.84
C GLU A 186 4.55 4.68 -13.18
N THR A 187 4.30 3.81 -12.20
CA THR A 187 3.29 2.76 -12.27
C THR A 187 2.05 3.21 -11.52
N ARG A 188 0.97 3.44 -12.27
CA ARG A 188 -0.32 3.89 -11.73
C ARG A 188 -1.12 2.68 -11.23
N SER A 189 -1.68 2.80 -10.03
CA SER A 189 -2.59 1.81 -9.46
C SER A 189 -3.85 2.45 -8.88
N ARG A 190 -4.90 1.65 -8.67
CA ARG A 190 -6.22 2.11 -8.24
C ARG A 190 -6.28 2.66 -6.82
N LYS A 191 -5.25 2.42 -6.01
CA LYS A 191 -5.09 2.97 -4.64
C LYS A 191 -4.48 4.37 -4.63
N ASP A 192 -3.84 4.79 -5.73
CA ASP A 192 -3.02 5.99 -5.75
C ASP A 192 -3.89 7.24 -5.88
N CYS A 193 -4.06 7.97 -4.78
CA CYS A 193 -4.84 9.21 -4.71
C CYS A 193 -4.01 10.46 -5.10
N LYS A 194 -2.77 10.26 -5.57
CA LYS A 194 -1.84 11.34 -5.91
C LYS A 194 -1.44 11.25 -7.38
N ARG A 195 -1.30 12.41 -8.03
CA ARG A 195 -0.71 12.54 -9.35
C ARG A 195 0.17 13.76 -9.40
N ARG A 196 1.41 13.58 -9.83
CA ARG A 196 2.29 14.68 -10.19
C ARG A 196 2.19 14.88 -11.68
N ILE A 197 1.62 16.00 -12.10
CA ILE A 197 1.34 16.30 -13.51
C ILE A 197 2.26 17.42 -14.00
N ALA A 198 2.75 17.31 -15.24
CA ALA A 198 3.55 18.36 -15.85
C ALA A 198 2.68 19.57 -16.21
N LEU A 199 3.20 20.78 -15.95
CA LEU A 199 2.56 22.04 -16.37
C LEU A 199 3.36 22.72 -17.49
N ALA A 200 4.68 22.74 -17.35
CA ALA A 200 5.64 23.37 -18.25
C ALA A 200 7.05 22.77 -18.00
N PRO A 201 8.05 23.04 -18.85
CA PRO A 201 9.42 22.59 -18.61
C PRO A 201 9.93 22.96 -17.20
N GLY A 202 10.25 21.95 -16.39
CA GLY A 202 10.74 22.13 -15.01
C GLY A 202 9.68 22.55 -13.99
N VAL A 203 8.39 22.56 -14.37
CA VAL A 203 7.28 22.92 -13.48
C VAL A 203 6.21 21.83 -13.50
N SER A 204 5.78 21.40 -12.32
CA SER A 204 4.80 20.34 -12.13
C SER A 204 3.85 20.65 -10.98
N LEU A 205 2.71 19.99 -10.97
CA LEU A 205 1.70 20.09 -9.93
C LEU A 205 1.47 18.71 -9.32
N LEU A 206 1.76 18.56 -8.03
CA LEU A 206 1.36 17.39 -7.25
C LEU A 206 -0.04 17.61 -6.69
N LEU A 207 -0.98 16.86 -7.25
CA LEU A 207 -2.37 16.76 -6.81
C LEU A 207 -2.52 15.64 -5.78
N VAL A 208 -3.30 15.91 -4.74
CA VAL A 208 -3.86 14.89 -3.84
C VAL A 208 -5.38 15.01 -3.89
N VAL A 209 -6.01 13.98 -4.45
CA VAL A 209 -7.46 13.93 -4.71
C VAL A 209 -8.15 13.17 -3.58
N ASN A 210 -9.29 13.66 -3.12
CA ASN A 210 -10.12 12.94 -2.17
C ASN A 210 -10.92 11.87 -2.92
N PRO A 211 -10.76 10.57 -2.62
CA PRO A 211 -11.44 9.52 -3.36
C PRO A 211 -12.95 9.48 -3.13
N VAL A 212 -13.46 10.07 -2.04
CA VAL A 212 -14.90 10.15 -1.74
C VAL A 212 -15.54 11.41 -2.34
N MET A 213 -14.74 12.45 -2.60
CA MET A 213 -15.18 13.72 -3.19
C MET A 213 -14.19 14.13 -4.29
N PRO A 214 -14.15 13.42 -5.44
CA PRO A 214 -13.08 13.54 -6.42
C PRO A 214 -13.10 14.84 -7.24
N THR A 215 -14.25 15.52 -7.30
CA THR A 215 -14.43 16.81 -7.98
C THR A 215 -14.33 18.01 -7.03
N ALA A 216 -14.19 17.79 -5.72
CA ALA A 216 -13.89 18.87 -4.78
C ALA A 216 -12.47 19.41 -5.03
N ILE A 217 -12.21 20.65 -4.59
CA ILE A 217 -10.89 21.29 -4.76
C ILE A 217 -9.81 20.40 -4.12
N PRO A 218 -8.84 19.87 -4.90
CA PRO A 218 -7.82 18.97 -4.39
C PRO A 218 -6.71 19.74 -3.66
N THR A 219 -5.89 19.00 -2.90
CA THR A 219 -4.66 19.61 -2.39
C THR A 219 -3.66 19.75 -3.53
N CYS A 220 -3.14 20.97 -3.72
CA CYS A 220 -2.27 21.33 -4.83
C CYS A 220 -0.89 21.77 -4.31
N HIS A 221 0.17 21.03 -4.65
CA HIS A 221 1.55 21.43 -4.39
C HIS A 221 2.26 21.70 -5.71
N TYR A 222 2.65 22.95 -5.94
CA TYR A 222 3.38 23.35 -7.14
C TYR A 222 4.87 23.15 -6.91
N LEU A 223 5.55 22.48 -7.84
CA LEU A 223 6.98 22.21 -7.75
C LEU A 223 7.69 22.77 -8.98
N GLY A 224 8.82 23.44 -8.74
CA GLY A 224 9.64 24.09 -9.76
C GLY A 224 10.16 25.43 -9.26
N PRO A 225 10.87 26.18 -10.12
CA PRO A 225 11.43 27.48 -9.75
C PRO A 225 10.32 28.47 -9.39
N GLU A 226 10.44 29.12 -8.22
CA GLU A 226 9.38 29.98 -7.66
C GLU A 226 8.95 31.10 -8.62
N ARG A 227 9.89 31.64 -9.42
CA ARG A 227 9.61 32.66 -10.44
C ARG A 227 8.61 32.22 -11.52
N ILE A 228 8.53 30.91 -11.79
CA ILE A 228 7.62 30.31 -12.77
C ILE A 228 6.36 29.79 -12.09
N VAL A 229 6.49 29.25 -10.88
CA VAL A 229 5.38 28.72 -10.08
C VAL A 229 4.43 29.81 -9.58
N GLU A 230 4.95 30.93 -9.09
CA GLU A 230 4.12 31.97 -8.45
C GLU A 230 3.03 32.54 -9.39
N PRO A 231 3.30 32.87 -10.67
CA PRO A 231 2.26 33.25 -11.61
C PRO A 231 1.14 32.21 -11.79
N VAL A 232 1.50 30.92 -11.80
CA VAL A 232 0.55 29.81 -11.92
C VAL A 232 -0.33 29.73 -10.67
N ARG A 233 0.29 29.80 -9.50
CA ARG A 233 -0.38 29.80 -8.19
C ARG A 233 -1.32 30.99 -8.03
N ALA A 234 -0.87 32.19 -8.39
CA ALA A 234 -1.67 33.41 -8.35
C ALA A 234 -2.90 33.31 -9.27
N LYS A 235 -2.74 32.71 -10.46
CA LYS A 235 -3.86 32.49 -11.39
C LYS A 235 -4.87 31.50 -10.83
N PHE A 236 -4.41 30.39 -10.23
CA PHE A 236 -5.27 29.43 -9.55
C PHE A 236 -6.12 30.14 -8.47
N ASN A 237 -5.46 30.86 -7.56
CA ASN A 237 -6.13 31.58 -6.47
C ASN A 237 -7.12 32.63 -6.97
N LYS A 238 -6.79 33.34 -8.06
CA LYS A 238 -7.69 34.32 -8.68
C LYS A 238 -8.96 33.65 -9.23
N ASN A 239 -8.81 32.49 -9.86
CA ASN A 239 -9.89 31.83 -10.60
C ASN A 239 -10.61 30.72 -9.82
N ILE A 240 -10.18 30.40 -8.60
CA ILE A 240 -10.75 29.29 -7.81
C ILE A 240 -12.27 29.37 -7.61
N HIS A 241 -12.83 30.58 -7.61
CA HIS A 241 -14.28 30.82 -7.55
C HIS A 241 -15.06 30.29 -8.77
N LYS A 242 -14.37 29.95 -9.87
CA LYS A 242 -14.95 29.32 -11.06
C LYS A 242 -15.01 27.80 -10.95
N TRP A 243 -14.41 27.21 -9.90
CA TRP A 243 -14.43 25.77 -9.68
C TRP A 243 -15.87 25.29 -9.45
N ASN A 244 -16.24 24.22 -10.12
CA ASN A 244 -17.57 23.64 -10.07
C ASN A 244 -17.47 22.13 -9.82
N GLU A 245 -18.01 21.66 -8.70
CA GLU A 245 -17.96 20.24 -8.31
C GLU A 245 -18.79 19.32 -9.23
N PHE A 246 -19.60 19.88 -10.12
CA PHE A 246 -20.31 19.12 -11.16
C PHE A 246 -19.48 18.90 -12.43
N ASP A 247 -18.37 19.63 -12.60
CA ASP A 247 -17.44 19.46 -13.71
C ASP A 247 -16.30 18.50 -13.31
N SER A 248 -15.68 17.85 -14.29
CA SER A 248 -14.57 16.94 -14.00
C SER A 248 -13.37 17.67 -13.41
N LEU A 249 -12.53 16.93 -12.69
CA LEU A 249 -11.31 17.44 -12.08
C LEU A 249 -10.38 18.10 -13.11
N LEU A 250 -10.17 17.45 -14.26
CA LEU A 250 -9.32 18.00 -15.32
C LEU A 250 -9.91 19.28 -15.92
N ALA A 251 -11.22 19.30 -16.20
CA ALA A 251 -11.89 20.48 -16.76
C ALA A 251 -11.78 21.68 -15.82
N ASN A 252 -12.01 21.47 -14.52
CA ASN A 252 -11.83 22.49 -13.49
C ASN A 252 -10.39 23.01 -13.43
N LEU A 253 -9.39 22.12 -13.45
CA LEU A 253 -7.98 22.50 -13.43
C LEU A 253 -7.61 23.34 -14.66
N GLN A 254 -8.05 22.94 -15.86
CA GLN A 254 -7.83 23.69 -17.09
C GLN A 254 -8.46 25.09 -17.04
N LEU A 255 -9.68 25.19 -16.54
CA LEU A 255 -10.41 26.45 -16.41
C LEU A 255 -9.74 27.39 -15.40
N VAL A 256 -9.38 26.88 -14.22
CA VAL A 256 -8.83 27.70 -13.13
C VAL A 256 -7.39 28.12 -13.43
N LEU A 257 -6.58 27.22 -14.01
CA LEU A 257 -5.20 27.52 -14.42
C LEU A 257 -5.11 28.23 -15.78
N GLU A 258 -6.22 28.38 -16.51
CA GLU A 258 -6.28 28.88 -17.89
C GLU A 258 -5.12 28.30 -18.71
N LEU A 259 -5.02 26.97 -18.69
CA LEU A 259 -3.90 26.21 -19.21
C LEU A 259 -4.42 24.95 -19.91
N GLU A 260 -3.92 24.70 -21.10
CA GLU A 260 -4.01 23.38 -21.73
C GLU A 260 -2.83 22.53 -21.23
N PHE A 261 -3.14 21.37 -20.65
CA PHE A 261 -2.09 20.50 -20.12
C PHE A 261 -1.33 19.81 -21.25
N PRO A 262 0.01 19.70 -21.14
CA PRO A 262 0.77 18.86 -22.04
C PRO A 262 0.38 17.40 -21.85
N SER A 263 0.38 16.63 -22.93
CA SER A 263 -0.07 15.23 -22.95
C SER A 263 0.87 14.36 -23.78
N PRO A 264 0.84 13.04 -23.61
CA PRO A 264 1.60 12.12 -24.46
C PRO A 264 1.29 12.22 -25.96
N ALA A 265 0.16 12.83 -26.34
CA ALA A 265 -0.20 13.09 -27.72
C ALA A 265 0.41 14.39 -28.29
N THR A 266 0.85 15.32 -27.43
CA THR A 266 1.28 16.67 -27.83
C THR A 266 2.76 16.96 -27.58
N SER A 267 3.43 16.20 -26.72
CA SER A 267 4.85 16.41 -26.37
C SER A 267 5.50 15.12 -25.86
N VAL A 268 6.82 15.14 -25.61
CA VAL A 268 7.55 14.03 -24.97
C VAL A 268 7.88 14.32 -23.50
N LYS A 269 8.06 13.28 -22.69
CA LYS A 269 8.22 13.40 -21.22
C LYS A 269 9.47 14.19 -20.83
N GLU A 270 10.54 14.01 -21.59
CA GLU A 270 11.87 14.57 -21.34
C GLU A 270 11.87 16.11 -21.37
N GLU A 271 10.92 16.74 -22.07
CA GLU A 271 10.75 18.19 -22.08
C GLU A 271 10.39 18.78 -20.71
N PHE A 272 9.82 17.97 -19.82
CA PHE A 272 9.36 18.40 -18.49
C PHE A 272 10.33 18.01 -17.37
N CYS A 273 11.07 16.91 -17.56
CA CYS A 273 12.02 16.35 -16.60
C CYS A 273 13.40 17.02 -16.69
N ILE A 274 13.50 18.26 -16.19
CA ILE A 274 14.77 19.01 -16.21
C ILE A 274 15.77 18.42 -15.21
N GLU A 275 16.95 18.06 -15.70
CA GLU A 275 18.03 17.48 -14.88
C GLU A 275 18.77 18.53 -14.05
N CYS A 276 19.28 18.10 -12.90
CA CYS A 276 20.16 18.89 -12.06
C CYS A 276 21.53 19.08 -12.72
N GLY A 277 22.03 20.32 -12.77
CA GLY A 277 23.36 20.62 -13.31
C GLY A 277 24.54 20.11 -12.47
N ILE A 278 24.32 19.47 -11.32
CA ILE A 278 25.40 18.91 -10.49
C ILE A 278 25.41 17.39 -10.57
N CYS A 279 24.27 16.73 -10.32
CA CYS A 279 24.20 15.26 -10.31
C CYS A 279 23.70 14.66 -11.63
N TYR A 280 23.26 15.48 -12.59
CA TYR A 280 22.74 15.06 -13.89
C TYR A 280 21.55 14.09 -13.82
N SER A 281 20.80 14.16 -12.73
CA SER A 281 19.57 13.39 -12.55
C SER A 281 18.37 14.34 -12.44
N TYR A 282 17.22 13.90 -12.93
CA TYR A 282 15.94 14.56 -12.67
C TYR A 282 15.49 14.34 -11.21
N LEU A 283 15.61 13.12 -10.68
CA LEU A 283 15.24 12.81 -9.29
C LEU A 283 16.46 12.57 -8.42
N LEU A 284 16.44 13.15 -7.21
CA LEU A 284 17.33 12.80 -6.10
C LEU A 284 16.45 12.35 -4.94
N GLY A 285 16.18 11.04 -4.85
CA GLY A 285 15.07 10.53 -4.05
C GLY A 285 13.74 10.97 -4.65
N GLU A 286 12.94 11.72 -3.89
CA GLU A 286 11.67 12.33 -4.37
C GLU A 286 11.86 13.82 -4.77
N ALA A 287 13.05 14.39 -4.57
CA ALA A 287 13.30 15.80 -4.85
C ALA A 287 13.60 16.05 -6.33
N ILE A 288 13.16 17.21 -6.83
CA ILE A 288 13.48 17.71 -8.18
C ILE A 288 14.34 18.98 -8.17
N PRO A 289 14.90 19.37 -9.32
CA PRO A 289 15.70 20.59 -9.41
C PRO A 289 14.83 21.85 -9.34
N GLU A 290 14.58 22.30 -8.11
CA GLU A 290 13.75 23.49 -7.83
C GLU A 290 14.55 24.79 -7.76
N MET A 291 15.88 24.71 -7.59
CA MET A 291 16.75 25.87 -7.50
C MET A 291 17.28 26.22 -8.88
N THR A 292 17.07 27.46 -9.36
CA THR A 292 17.65 27.93 -10.63
C THR A 292 18.67 29.03 -10.41
N CYS A 293 19.68 29.09 -11.28
CA CYS A 293 20.51 30.28 -11.39
C CYS A 293 19.69 31.48 -11.92
N ASP A 294 19.68 32.59 -11.18
CA ASP A 294 18.96 33.82 -11.55
C ASP A 294 19.55 34.56 -12.76
N SER A 295 20.73 34.14 -13.22
CA SER A 295 21.35 34.70 -14.42
C SER A 295 20.53 34.34 -15.67
N PRO A 296 20.03 35.33 -16.44
CA PRO A 296 19.26 35.08 -17.65
C PRO A 296 19.98 34.22 -18.69
N ASP A 297 21.30 34.33 -18.75
CA ASP A 297 22.13 33.57 -19.71
C ASP A 297 22.46 32.14 -19.25
N CYS A 298 22.16 31.78 -17.99
CA CYS A 298 22.53 30.50 -17.40
C CYS A 298 21.30 29.60 -17.22
N ASN A 299 20.30 30.03 -16.44
CA ASN A 299 19.09 29.28 -16.12
C ASN A 299 19.28 27.82 -15.63
N GLN A 300 20.49 27.42 -15.26
CA GLN A 300 20.75 26.04 -14.83
C GLN A 300 19.96 25.71 -13.56
N SER A 301 19.33 24.53 -13.55
CA SER A 301 18.55 24.01 -12.43
C SER A 301 19.37 23.07 -11.56
N PHE A 302 19.09 23.04 -10.25
CA PHE A 302 19.78 22.22 -9.26
C PHE A 302 18.78 21.69 -8.22
N HIS A 303 19.00 20.47 -7.74
CA HIS A 303 18.37 20.05 -6.47
C HIS A 303 18.88 20.94 -5.34
N HIS A 304 18.00 21.25 -4.38
CA HIS A 304 18.36 22.00 -3.19
C HIS A 304 19.55 21.38 -2.45
N ALA A 305 19.52 20.06 -2.22
CA ALA A 305 20.62 19.33 -1.59
C ALA A 305 21.93 19.44 -2.38
N CYS A 306 21.90 19.28 -3.70
CA CYS A 306 23.11 19.38 -4.52
C CYS A 306 23.74 20.78 -4.47
N ILE A 307 22.94 21.84 -4.60
CA ILE A 307 23.47 23.20 -4.59
C ILE A 307 23.92 23.62 -3.18
N TYR A 308 23.25 23.14 -2.13
CA TYR A 308 23.68 23.33 -0.73
C TYR A 308 25.05 22.72 -0.48
N GLU A 309 25.24 21.46 -0.90
CA GLU A 309 26.51 20.74 -0.78
C GLU A 309 27.63 21.43 -1.56
N TYR A 310 27.33 21.96 -2.74
CA TYR A 310 28.29 22.73 -3.51
C TYR A 310 28.66 24.06 -2.83
N ILE A 311 27.67 24.90 -2.48
CA ILE A 311 27.91 26.24 -1.93
C ILE A 311 28.67 26.16 -0.61
N ARG A 312 28.36 25.20 0.27
CA ARG A 312 29.05 25.05 1.57
C ARG A 312 30.52 24.68 1.45
N MET A 313 30.96 24.16 0.29
CA MET A 313 32.36 23.82 0.02
C MET A 313 33.16 24.97 -0.62
N LEU A 314 32.52 26.10 -0.94
CA LEU A 314 33.20 27.25 -1.52
C LEU A 314 34.09 27.95 -0.50
N PRO A 315 35.30 28.40 -0.88
CA PRO A 315 36.22 29.07 0.02
C PRO A 315 35.72 30.45 0.47
N ASP A 316 34.87 31.09 -0.33
CA ASP A 316 34.30 32.43 -0.13
C ASP A 316 32.83 32.41 0.34
N VAL A 317 32.34 31.25 0.78
CA VAL A 317 30.96 31.08 1.25
C VAL A 317 30.62 32.03 2.40
N ARG A 318 29.41 32.60 2.36
CA ARG A 318 28.88 33.44 3.44
C ARG A 318 27.57 32.86 3.92
N SER A 319 27.33 32.89 5.23
CA SER A 319 26.06 32.46 5.83
C SER A 319 25.38 33.62 6.56
N SER A 320 24.09 33.82 6.36
CA SER A 320 23.29 34.80 7.12
C SER A 320 21.80 34.43 7.08
N PHE A 321 21.07 34.63 8.19
CA PHE A 321 19.60 34.43 8.28
C PHE A 321 19.09 33.12 7.64
N ASN A 322 19.68 31.98 8.01
CA ASN A 322 19.36 30.65 7.48
C ASN A 322 19.56 30.48 5.95
N LYS A 323 20.42 31.31 5.36
CA LYS A 323 20.83 31.23 3.94
C LYS A 323 22.34 31.10 3.82
N LEU A 324 22.76 30.32 2.84
CA LEU A 324 24.14 30.29 2.34
C LEU A 324 24.21 31.04 1.02
N PHE A 325 25.21 31.89 0.89
CA PHE A 325 25.50 32.71 -0.28
C PHE A 325 26.83 32.25 -0.88
N GLY A 326 26.83 32.08 -2.20
CA GLY A 326 27.99 31.70 -2.98
C GLY A 326 27.79 32.12 -4.43
N HIS A 327 28.27 31.31 -5.36
CA HIS A 327 28.17 31.56 -6.79
C HIS A 327 27.71 30.31 -7.54
N CYS A 328 27.14 30.50 -8.74
CA CYS A 328 26.72 29.41 -9.61
C CYS A 328 27.91 28.59 -10.12
N PRO A 329 27.87 27.24 -10.11
CA PRO A 329 28.95 26.40 -10.64
C PRO A 329 29.19 26.57 -12.15
N TYR A 330 28.24 27.13 -12.89
CA TYR A 330 28.32 27.25 -14.35
C TYR A 330 28.75 28.65 -14.81
N CYS A 331 28.23 29.71 -14.18
CA CYS A 331 28.43 31.09 -14.66
C CYS A 331 29.10 32.01 -13.63
N ASN A 332 29.44 31.51 -12.44
CA ASN A 332 30.03 32.26 -11.33
C ASN A 332 29.26 33.51 -10.86
N LYS A 333 28.01 33.71 -11.34
CA LYS A 333 27.15 34.79 -10.84
C LYS A 333 26.63 34.44 -9.43
N PRO A 334 26.35 35.44 -8.58
CA PRO A 334 25.89 35.22 -7.21
C PRO A 334 24.65 34.33 -7.14
N MET A 335 24.65 33.40 -6.19
CA MET A 335 23.53 32.50 -5.90
C MET A 335 23.41 32.28 -4.39
N TRP A 336 22.25 31.79 -3.96
CA TRP A 336 22.01 31.43 -2.57
C TRP A 336 21.05 30.26 -2.46
N CYS A 337 21.11 29.54 -1.34
CA CYS A 337 20.13 28.53 -0.95
C CYS A 337 19.84 28.62 0.55
N THR A 338 18.71 28.09 0.99
CA THR A 338 18.42 27.94 2.42
C THR A 338 19.24 26.78 3.01
N ILE A 339 19.55 26.87 4.30
CA ILE A 339 20.15 25.75 5.03
C ILE A 339 19.02 24.75 5.36
N PRO A 340 19.18 23.44 5.03
CA PRO A 340 18.19 22.39 5.28
C PRO A 340 17.76 22.25 6.74
#